data_AF-A0A2T5ITF6-F1
#
_entry.id   AF-A0A2T5ITF6-F1
#
_cell.length_a   1.000
_cell.length_b   1.000
_cell.length_c   1.000
_cell.angle_alpha   90.00
_cell.angle_beta   90.00
_cell.angle_gamma   90.00
#
_symmetry.space_group_name_H-M   'P 1'
#
loop_
_entity.id
_entity.type
_entity.pdbx_description
1 polymer ?
#
loop_
_entity_poly.entity_id
_entity_poly.type
_entity_poly.pdbx_seq_one_letter_code
_entity_poly.pdbx_strand_id
1 'polypeptide(L)'
;MNKRKPKKILPQSSGLPIYQLYIWIHDIHPIIWRRILVCADSTIEDLHYTLQIAFGWEDLHLNAFHIHGQQYGVYHDGGISFMTDPKLVKLSDFNFYHNERFRYQYDFGAGWVHEIRIEAFLEKSDKYSYPYCQSGQRKAPPEDCGGALAFMEQRDAAPRHLYDLFDEITEAIENNDLDAIRDYLEEINTLREWLTLDNFNRSQANRRLQQYTQHDDAWRWLE
;
A
#
# COMPACT_ATOMS: atom_id res chain seq x y z
N MET A 1 -36.03 -29.26 18.88
CA MET A 1 -35.69 -28.06 19.67
C MET A 1 -34.22 -27.70 19.47
N ASN A 2 -33.91 -26.84 18.50
CA ASN A 2 -32.53 -26.37 18.27
C ASN A 2 -32.25 -25.18 19.18
N LYS A 3 -31.49 -25.39 20.26
CA LYS A 3 -31.02 -24.31 21.13
C LYS A 3 -29.94 -23.51 20.37
N ARG A 4 -30.31 -22.34 19.84
CA ARG A 4 -29.35 -21.36 19.31
C ARG A 4 -28.38 -20.98 20.43
N LYS A 5 -27.07 -21.16 20.19
CA LYS A 5 -26.02 -20.66 21.08
C LYS A 5 -26.15 -19.13 21.19
N PRO A 6 -25.99 -18.55 22.38
CA PRO A 6 -26.10 -17.09 22.55
C PRO A 6 -24.98 -16.40 21.77
N LYS A 7 -25.33 -15.36 21.02
CA LYS A 7 -24.34 -14.42 20.45
C LYS A 7 -23.54 -13.85 21.62
N LYS A 8 -22.21 -14.02 21.61
CA LYS A 8 -21.33 -13.31 22.54
C LYS A 8 -21.51 -11.81 22.30
N ILE A 9 -22.16 -11.14 23.24
CA ILE A 9 -22.19 -9.67 23.29
C ILE A 9 -20.78 -9.28 23.75
N LEU A 10 -20.00 -8.71 22.84
CA LEU A 10 -18.71 -8.10 23.19
C LEU A 10 -18.98 -6.95 24.17
N PRO A 11 -18.15 -6.78 25.23
CA PRO A 11 -18.30 -5.67 26.14
C PRO A 11 -18.27 -4.35 25.36
N GLN A 12 -19.22 -3.47 25.65
CA GLN A 12 -19.26 -2.11 25.11
C GLN A 12 -18.06 -1.34 25.68
N SER A 13 -16.94 -1.33 24.95
CA SER A 13 -15.89 -0.34 25.19
C SER A 13 -16.45 1.02 24.74
N SER A 14 -16.30 2.03 25.58
CA SER A 14 -16.86 3.37 25.38
C SER A 14 -16.16 4.20 24.30
N GLY A 15 -15.36 3.57 23.44
CA GLY A 15 -14.60 4.21 22.37
C GLY A 15 -14.73 3.46 21.05
N LEU A 16 -14.59 4.18 19.94
CA LEU A 16 -14.57 3.58 18.62
C LEU A 16 -13.43 2.55 18.51
N PRO A 17 -13.68 1.36 17.92
CA PRO A 17 -12.69 0.31 17.83
C PRO A 17 -11.56 0.67 16.86
N ILE A 18 -10.45 -0.05 16.98
CA ILE A 18 -9.40 -0.09 15.98
C ILE A 18 -9.66 -1.26 15.03
N TYR A 19 -9.63 -1.00 13.73
CA TYR A 19 -9.72 -2.05 12.72
C TYR A 19 -8.32 -2.58 12.41
N GLN A 20 -8.12 -3.88 12.59
CA GLN A 20 -6.97 -4.59 12.04
C GLN A 20 -7.31 -5.01 10.62
N LEU A 21 -6.68 -4.36 9.65
CA LEU A 21 -6.81 -4.62 8.23
C LEU A 21 -5.68 -5.54 7.76
N TYR A 22 -6.00 -6.54 6.96
CA TYR A 22 -5.03 -7.26 6.14
C TYR A 22 -5.25 -6.91 4.68
N ILE A 23 -4.22 -6.35 4.06
CA ILE A 23 -4.25 -5.80 2.71
C ILE A 23 -3.23 -6.53 1.86
N TRP A 24 -3.60 -6.93 0.65
CA TRP A 24 -2.66 -7.49 -0.32
C TRP A 24 -3.00 -7.05 -1.73
N ILE A 25 -1.99 -7.05 -2.60
CA ILE A 25 -2.15 -6.73 -4.02
C ILE A 25 -2.59 -7.99 -4.77
N HIS A 26 -3.63 -7.87 -5.58
CA HIS A 26 -4.16 -8.94 -6.42
C HIS A 26 -3.21 -9.23 -7.60
N ASP A 27 -3.28 -10.43 -8.17
CA ASP A 27 -2.51 -10.87 -9.36
C ASP A 27 -0.97 -10.83 -9.25
N ILE A 28 -0.42 -10.71 -8.03
CA ILE A 28 1.04 -10.81 -7.80
C ILE A 28 1.39 -12.05 -6.99
N HIS A 29 2.34 -12.83 -7.49
CA HIS A 29 2.98 -13.90 -6.74
C HIS A 29 4.51 -13.77 -6.77
N PRO A 30 5.22 -13.89 -5.63
CA PRO A 30 4.70 -14.13 -4.28
C PRO A 30 3.97 -12.92 -3.70
N ILE A 31 3.00 -13.18 -2.81
CA ILE A 31 2.08 -12.16 -2.28
C ILE A 31 2.82 -10.99 -1.61
N ILE A 32 2.40 -9.77 -1.94
CA ILE A 32 2.80 -8.51 -1.31
C ILE A 32 1.66 -8.05 -0.41
N TRP A 33 1.93 -7.84 0.88
CA TRP A 33 0.87 -7.57 1.85
C TRP A 33 1.30 -6.69 3.02
N ARG A 34 0.31 -6.06 3.66
CA ARG A 34 0.43 -5.26 4.88
C ARG A 34 -0.66 -5.65 5.87
N ARG A 35 -0.35 -5.58 7.16
CA ARG A 35 -1.33 -5.60 8.25
C ARG A 35 -1.28 -4.27 8.97
N ILE A 36 -2.35 -3.52 8.91
CA ILE A 36 -2.42 -2.13 9.35
C ILE A 36 -3.53 -1.99 10.39
N LEU A 37 -3.27 -1.19 11.42
CA LEU A 37 -4.23 -0.77 12.41
C LEU A 37 -4.70 0.64 12.06
N VAL A 38 -6.01 0.83 11.89
CA VAL A 38 -6.63 2.13 11.64
C VAL A 38 -7.76 2.38 12.64
N CYS A 39 -8.02 3.65 12.96
CA CYS A 39 -9.15 3.97 13.83
C CYS A 39 -10.47 3.85 13.05
N ALA A 40 -11.56 3.43 13.70
CA ALA A 40 -12.86 3.37 13.03
C ALA A 40 -13.41 4.76 12.64
N ASP A 41 -12.94 5.85 13.26
CA ASP A 41 -13.27 7.22 12.84
C ASP A 41 -12.40 7.77 11.71
N SER A 42 -11.39 7.02 11.26
CA SER A 42 -10.63 7.36 10.05
C SER A 42 -11.59 7.46 8.85
N THR A 43 -11.30 8.41 7.97
CA THR A 43 -12.10 8.68 6.79
C THR A 43 -11.66 7.82 5.59
N ILE A 44 -12.40 7.87 4.49
CA ILE A 44 -11.96 7.28 3.22
C ILE A 44 -10.65 7.93 2.75
N GLU A 45 -10.49 9.25 2.93
CA GLU A 45 -9.25 9.96 2.63
C GLU A 45 -8.09 9.45 3.51
N ASP A 46 -8.31 9.28 4.82
CA ASP A 46 -7.29 8.73 5.71
C ASP A 46 -6.87 7.33 5.31
N LEU A 47 -7.83 6.48 4.92
CA LEU A 47 -7.53 5.13 4.47
C LEU A 47 -6.74 5.15 3.16
N HIS A 48 -7.08 6.03 2.21
CA HIS A 48 -6.33 6.22 0.97
C HIS A 48 -4.85 6.54 1.25
N TYR A 49 -4.57 7.60 2.01
CA TYR A 49 -3.19 7.98 2.31
C TYR A 49 -2.46 6.94 3.17
N THR A 50 -3.17 6.25 4.06
CA THR A 50 -2.62 5.11 4.80
C THR A 50 -2.11 4.02 3.86
N LEU A 51 -2.87 3.69 2.81
CA LEU A 51 -2.48 2.68 1.83
C LEU A 51 -1.31 3.16 0.96
N GLN A 52 -1.38 4.39 0.44
CA GLN A 52 -0.31 5.02 -0.34
C GLN A 52 1.02 4.96 0.42
N ILE A 53 1.04 5.43 1.68
CA ILE A 53 2.25 5.41 2.52
C ILE A 53 2.71 3.99 2.86
N ALA A 54 1.79 3.08 3.19
CA ALA A 54 2.15 1.73 3.62
C ALA A 54 2.70 0.86 2.47
N PHE A 55 2.28 1.13 1.24
CA PHE A 55 2.78 0.47 0.04
C PHE A 55 3.94 1.24 -0.60
N GLY A 56 4.11 2.52 -0.29
CA GLY A 56 5.21 3.35 -0.80
C GLY A 56 4.89 3.98 -2.16
N TRP A 57 3.61 4.27 -2.40
CA TRP A 57 3.09 4.93 -3.60
C TRP A 57 2.84 6.42 -3.36
N GLU A 58 2.88 7.17 -4.44
CA GLU A 58 3.07 8.63 -4.45
C GLU A 58 1.79 9.40 -4.73
N ASP A 59 0.65 8.70 -4.82
CA ASP A 59 -0.66 9.29 -5.08
C ASP A 59 -0.75 10.06 -6.41
N LEU A 60 0.00 9.62 -7.42
CA LEU A 60 0.02 10.21 -8.76
C LEU A 60 -1.23 9.90 -9.61
N HIS A 61 -1.94 8.82 -9.27
CA HIS A 61 -2.99 8.26 -10.12
C HIS A 61 -4.38 8.22 -9.47
N LEU A 62 -5.40 8.06 -10.32
CA LEU A 62 -6.79 7.91 -9.89
C LEU A 62 -6.98 6.69 -8.97
N ASN A 63 -7.87 6.83 -8.00
CA ASN A 63 -8.16 5.81 -7.00
C ASN A 63 -9.66 5.62 -6.78
N ALA A 64 -10.06 4.43 -6.33
CA ALA A 64 -11.43 4.16 -5.88
C ALA A 64 -11.52 2.95 -4.92
N PHE A 65 -12.15 3.15 -3.77
CA PHE A 65 -12.69 2.09 -2.93
C PHE A 65 -14.03 1.61 -3.46
N HIS A 66 -14.24 0.29 -3.44
CA HIS A 66 -15.50 -0.35 -3.75
C HIS A 66 -16.03 -1.06 -2.50
N ILE A 67 -16.98 -0.44 -1.82
CA ILE A 67 -17.55 -0.92 -0.54
C ILE A 67 -19.06 -0.97 -0.67
N HIS A 68 -19.66 -2.13 -0.37
CA HIS A 68 -21.12 -2.36 -0.40
C HIS A 68 -21.83 -1.92 -1.69
N GLY A 69 -21.14 -2.03 -2.84
CA GLY A 69 -21.68 -1.66 -4.15
C GLY A 69 -21.57 -0.17 -4.50
N GLN A 70 -20.98 0.64 -3.63
CA GLN A 70 -20.73 2.06 -3.85
C GLN A 70 -19.23 2.34 -4.03
N GLN A 71 -18.92 3.35 -4.83
CA GLN A 71 -17.56 3.85 -5.03
C GLN A 71 -17.30 5.10 -4.17
N TYR A 72 -16.09 5.15 -3.60
CA TYR A 72 -15.55 6.27 -2.83
C TYR A 72 -14.10 6.50 -3.24
N GLY A 73 -13.60 7.73 -3.24
CA GLY A 73 -12.20 7.99 -3.57
C GLY A 73 -11.82 9.44 -3.35
N VAL A 74 -10.51 9.69 -3.39
CA VAL A 74 -9.94 11.04 -3.33
C VAL A 74 -10.01 11.67 -4.72
N TYR A 75 -10.36 12.96 -4.77
CA TYR A 75 -10.48 13.70 -6.02
C TYR A 75 -9.09 13.93 -6.65
N HIS A 76 -9.02 13.75 -7.97
CA HIS A 76 -7.89 14.16 -8.80
C HIS A 76 -8.44 14.87 -10.04
N ASP A 77 -7.70 15.85 -10.57
CA ASP A 77 -8.09 16.55 -11.79
C ASP A 77 -8.20 15.58 -12.97
N GLY A 78 -9.30 15.69 -13.73
CA GLY A 78 -9.61 14.76 -14.82
C GLY A 78 -10.12 13.38 -14.35
N GLY A 79 -10.29 13.18 -13.05
CA GLY A 79 -10.79 11.95 -12.45
C GLY A 79 -12.31 11.79 -12.46
N ILE A 80 -12.76 10.66 -11.91
CA ILE A 80 -14.19 10.40 -11.68
C ILE A 80 -14.70 11.23 -10.50
N SER A 81 -15.93 11.72 -10.59
CA SER A 81 -16.60 12.38 -9.46
C SER A 81 -17.27 11.35 -8.56
N PHE A 82 -17.07 11.48 -7.25
CA PHE A 82 -17.75 10.67 -6.25
C PHE A 82 -18.97 11.41 -5.68
N MET A 83 -20.00 10.66 -5.28
CA MET A 83 -21.22 11.24 -4.70
C MET A 83 -21.01 11.82 -3.29
N THR A 84 -19.91 11.46 -2.64
CA THR A 84 -19.60 11.77 -1.24
C THR A 84 -18.24 12.43 -1.12
N ASP A 85 -18.09 13.32 -0.14
CA ASP A 85 -16.78 13.84 0.25
C ASP A 85 -16.00 12.77 1.03
N PRO A 86 -14.83 12.31 0.53
CA PRO A 86 -14.03 11.28 1.20
C PRO A 86 -13.55 11.68 2.60
N LYS A 87 -13.54 12.98 2.94
CA LYS A 87 -13.21 13.51 4.27
C LYS A 87 -14.34 13.36 5.29
N LEU A 88 -15.55 13.11 4.81
CA LEU A 88 -16.75 13.03 5.65
C LEU A 88 -17.23 11.59 5.86
N VAL A 89 -16.84 10.66 4.99
CA VAL A 89 -17.21 9.24 5.09
C VAL A 89 -16.21 8.51 5.98
N LYS A 90 -16.65 8.02 7.14
CA LYS A 90 -15.81 7.31 8.11
C LYS A 90 -15.91 5.80 7.93
N LEU A 91 -14.86 5.08 8.31
CA LEU A 91 -14.86 3.62 8.27
C LEU A 91 -15.94 3.01 9.18
N SER A 92 -16.30 3.69 10.27
CA SER A 92 -17.39 3.30 11.16
C SER A 92 -18.77 3.31 10.51
N ASP A 93 -18.96 4.08 9.43
CA ASP A 93 -20.26 4.25 8.77
C ASP A 93 -20.70 2.98 8.03
N PHE A 94 -19.74 2.12 7.66
CA PHE A 94 -19.99 0.89 6.92
C PHE A 94 -20.45 -0.27 7.81
N ASN A 95 -20.32 -0.18 9.14
CA ASN A 95 -20.70 -1.25 10.07
C ASN A 95 -20.13 -2.63 9.66
N PHE A 96 -18.82 -2.66 9.36
CA PHE A 96 -18.15 -3.86 8.88
C PHE A 96 -18.26 -5.04 9.86
N TYR A 97 -18.17 -6.26 9.34
CA TYR A 97 -18.07 -7.48 10.14
C TYR A 97 -16.72 -8.20 9.97
N HIS A 98 -16.41 -9.11 10.89
CA HIS A 98 -15.17 -9.88 10.87
C HIS A 98 -15.06 -10.72 9.58
N ASN A 99 -13.88 -10.70 8.95
CA ASN A 99 -13.57 -11.28 7.64
C ASN A 99 -14.26 -10.63 6.44
N GLU A 100 -15.00 -9.54 6.63
CA GLU A 100 -15.51 -8.76 5.51
C GLU A 100 -14.37 -8.24 4.63
N ARG A 101 -14.65 -8.17 3.33
CA ARG A 101 -13.69 -7.76 2.31
C ARG A 101 -14.26 -6.65 1.44
N PHE A 102 -13.39 -5.74 1.06
CA PHE A 102 -13.66 -4.71 0.06
C PHE A 102 -12.39 -4.45 -0.74
N ARG A 103 -12.51 -3.69 -1.82
CA ARG A 103 -11.39 -3.43 -2.74
C ARG A 103 -11.02 -1.96 -2.74
N TYR A 104 -9.73 -1.71 -2.95
CA TYR A 104 -9.18 -0.41 -3.28
C TYR A 104 -8.44 -0.54 -4.61
N GLN A 105 -8.87 0.22 -5.61
CA GLN A 105 -8.24 0.29 -6.91
C GLN A 105 -7.40 1.57 -6.97
N TYR A 106 -6.20 1.46 -7.53
CA TYR A 106 -5.28 2.57 -7.75
C TYR A 106 -4.66 2.44 -9.13
N ASP A 107 -4.43 3.57 -9.80
CA ASP A 107 -4.00 3.62 -11.19
C ASP A 107 -4.93 2.79 -12.10
N PHE A 108 -5.93 3.46 -12.66
CA PHE A 108 -6.90 2.80 -13.54
C PHE A 108 -6.27 2.36 -14.88
N GLY A 109 -5.09 2.87 -15.24
CA GLY A 109 -4.32 2.43 -16.40
C GLY A 109 -3.60 1.11 -16.12
N ALA A 110 -2.81 1.06 -15.05
CA ALA A 110 -2.09 -0.16 -14.65
C ALA A 110 -2.98 -1.22 -13.98
N GLY A 111 -4.12 -0.80 -13.43
CA GLY A 111 -5.14 -1.67 -12.85
C GLY A 111 -4.76 -2.27 -11.50
N TRP A 112 -4.06 -1.54 -10.63
CA TRP A 112 -3.69 -2.08 -9.32
C TRP A 112 -4.92 -2.27 -8.43
N VAL A 113 -5.08 -3.48 -7.91
CA VAL A 113 -6.17 -3.81 -6.99
C VAL A 113 -5.60 -4.33 -5.67
N HIS A 114 -5.92 -3.62 -4.61
CA HIS A 114 -5.75 -4.09 -3.24
C HIS A 114 -7.04 -4.74 -2.75
N GLU A 115 -6.94 -5.97 -2.26
CA GLU A 115 -8.01 -6.56 -1.47
C GLU A 115 -7.75 -6.29 0.02
N ILE A 116 -8.76 -5.78 0.70
CA ILE A 116 -8.69 -5.37 2.11
C ILE A 116 -9.66 -6.23 2.89
N ARG A 117 -9.16 -6.89 3.94
CA ARG A 117 -9.95 -7.73 4.84
C ARG A 117 -9.92 -7.17 6.27
N ILE A 118 -11.10 -7.08 6.90
CA ILE A 118 -11.21 -6.81 8.33
C ILE A 118 -10.87 -8.09 9.10
N GLU A 119 -9.69 -8.16 9.72
CA GLU A 119 -9.28 -9.34 10.51
C GLU A 119 -9.73 -9.27 11.96
N ALA A 120 -9.77 -8.08 12.56
CA ALA A 120 -10.16 -7.93 13.96
C ALA A 120 -10.64 -6.51 14.28
N PHE A 121 -11.43 -6.42 15.35
CA PHE A 121 -11.81 -5.19 16.02
C PHE A 121 -11.11 -5.18 17.38
N LEU A 122 -10.21 -4.23 17.59
CA LEU A 122 -9.35 -4.15 18.77
C LEU A 122 -9.71 -2.93 19.61
N GLU A 123 -9.38 -2.98 20.90
CA GLU A 123 -9.40 -1.80 21.75
C GLU A 123 -8.23 -0.88 21.39
N LYS A 124 -8.46 0.43 21.51
CA LYS A 124 -7.41 1.44 21.31
C LYS A 124 -6.32 1.25 22.37
N SER A 125 -5.06 1.31 21.93
CA SER A 125 -3.89 1.15 22.79
C SER A 125 -2.98 2.37 22.68
N ASP A 126 -2.52 2.89 23.81
CA ASP A 126 -1.56 4.00 23.86
C ASP A 126 -0.14 3.61 23.39
N LYS A 127 0.07 2.32 23.09
CA LYS A 127 1.33 1.82 22.54
C LYS A 127 1.59 2.28 21.10
N TYR A 128 0.52 2.60 20.36
CA TYR A 128 0.60 2.89 18.93
C TYR A 128 0.03 4.27 18.62
N SER A 129 0.68 4.98 17.69
CA SER A 129 0.06 6.09 16.96
C SER A 129 -0.62 5.50 15.73
N TYR A 130 -1.91 5.77 15.55
CA TYR A 130 -2.69 5.24 14.44
C TYR A 130 -2.73 6.27 13.30
N PRO A 131 -2.66 5.84 12.02
CA PRO A 131 -2.54 4.45 11.56
C PRO A 131 -1.17 3.83 11.84
N TYR A 132 -1.13 2.51 12.02
CA TYR A 132 0.10 1.77 12.35
C TYR A 132 0.23 0.49 11.52
N CYS A 133 1.32 0.35 10.76
CA CYS A 133 1.68 -0.87 10.06
C CYS A 133 2.34 -1.86 11.04
N GLN A 134 1.57 -2.89 11.44
CA GLN A 134 1.99 -3.91 12.40
C GLN A 134 2.97 -4.91 11.78
N SER A 135 2.74 -5.30 10.53
CA SER A 135 3.57 -6.28 9.81
C SER A 135 3.33 -6.18 8.31
N GLY A 136 4.24 -6.70 7.51
CA GLY A 136 4.07 -6.78 6.07
C GLY A 136 5.20 -7.58 5.46
N GLN A 137 5.09 -7.87 4.16
CA GLN A 137 6.12 -8.57 3.40
C GLN A 137 6.22 -7.99 2.00
N ARG A 138 7.45 -7.90 1.50
CA ARG A 138 7.85 -7.35 0.20
C ARG A 138 7.57 -5.87 0.02
N LYS A 139 8.43 -5.18 -0.73
CA LYS A 139 8.14 -3.87 -1.30
C LYS A 139 6.94 -3.98 -2.25
N ALA A 140 6.17 -2.90 -2.38
CA ALA A 140 5.16 -2.84 -3.42
C ALA A 140 5.81 -2.68 -4.80
N PRO A 141 5.08 -2.95 -5.90
CA PRO A 141 5.50 -2.55 -7.22
C PRO A 141 5.84 -1.05 -7.25
N PRO A 142 6.91 -0.64 -7.95
CA PRO A 142 7.19 0.78 -8.17
C PRO A 142 6.02 1.48 -8.86
N GLU A 143 5.94 2.80 -8.69
CA GLU A 143 5.04 3.63 -9.52
C GLU A 143 5.35 3.42 -11.00
N ASP A 144 4.32 3.52 -11.82
CA ASP A 144 4.40 3.46 -13.30
C ASP A 144 5.07 2.19 -13.89
N CYS A 145 5.21 1.11 -13.12
CA CYS A 145 5.83 -0.12 -13.62
C CYS A 145 4.93 -0.96 -14.55
N GLY A 146 3.76 -0.46 -14.96
CA GLY A 146 2.94 -1.05 -16.01
C GLY A 146 1.98 -2.17 -15.57
N GLY A 147 1.65 -2.25 -14.27
CA GLY A 147 0.68 -3.21 -13.75
C GLY A 147 1.29 -4.57 -13.38
N ALA A 148 0.44 -5.48 -12.89
CA ALA A 148 0.90 -6.72 -12.24
C ALA A 148 1.73 -7.63 -13.15
N LEU A 149 1.33 -7.79 -14.42
CA LEU A 149 2.06 -8.63 -15.37
C LEU A 149 3.44 -8.06 -15.68
N ALA A 150 3.51 -6.78 -16.06
CA ALA A 150 4.76 -6.10 -16.39
C ALA A 150 5.71 -6.05 -15.18
N PHE A 151 5.18 -5.84 -13.98
CA PHE A 151 5.96 -5.92 -12.74
C PHE A 151 6.59 -7.30 -12.54
N MET A 152 5.82 -8.38 -12.73
CA MET A 152 6.36 -9.74 -12.56
C MET A 152 7.40 -10.07 -13.64
N GLU A 153 7.18 -9.67 -14.88
CA GLU A 153 8.15 -9.83 -15.97
C GLU A 153 9.47 -9.11 -15.66
N GLN A 154 9.41 -7.84 -15.24
CA GLN A 154 10.59 -7.05 -14.87
C GLN A 154 11.32 -7.63 -13.66
N ARG A 155 10.59 -8.05 -12.61
CA ARG A 155 11.17 -8.72 -11.45
C ARG A 155 11.92 -9.99 -11.86
N ASP A 156 11.31 -10.83 -12.69
CA ASP A 156 11.89 -12.11 -13.07
C ASP A 156 13.07 -11.94 -14.04
N ALA A 157 13.11 -10.84 -14.79
CA ALA A 157 14.23 -10.46 -15.65
C ALA A 157 15.40 -9.80 -14.89
N ALA A 158 15.16 -9.12 -13.76
CA ALA A 158 16.17 -8.34 -13.05
C ALA A 158 17.46 -9.10 -12.70
N PRO A 159 17.44 -10.38 -12.24
CA PRO A 159 18.67 -11.13 -12.03
C PRO A 159 19.49 -11.34 -13.30
N ARG A 160 18.83 -11.54 -14.44
CA ARG A 160 19.50 -11.69 -15.74
C ARG A 160 20.16 -10.38 -16.16
N HIS A 161 19.43 -9.27 -16.08
CA HIS A 161 19.96 -7.95 -16.41
C HIS A 161 21.18 -7.58 -15.55
N LEU A 162 21.21 -7.99 -14.28
CA LEU A 162 22.38 -7.80 -13.44
C LEU A 162 23.63 -8.52 -13.99
N TYR A 163 23.47 -9.74 -14.51
CA TYR A 163 24.58 -10.47 -15.11
C TYR A 163 25.04 -9.84 -16.42
N ASP A 164 24.10 -9.46 -17.28
CA ASP A 164 24.39 -8.79 -18.55
C ASP A 164 25.16 -7.46 -18.27
N LEU A 165 24.73 -6.70 -17.26
CA LEU A 165 25.40 -5.47 -16.82
C LEU A 165 26.82 -5.70 -16.27
N PHE A 166 27.09 -6.84 -15.62
CA PHE A 166 28.46 -7.14 -15.17
C PHE A 166 29.41 -7.39 -16.33
N ASP A 167 28.94 -8.04 -17.40
CA ASP A 167 29.74 -8.26 -18.60
C ASP A 167 30.06 -6.92 -19.28
N GLU A 168 29.05 -6.04 -19.39
CA GLU A 168 29.20 -4.69 -19.95
C GLU A 168 30.16 -3.80 -19.14
N ILE A 169 30.04 -3.81 -17.80
CA ILE A 169 30.97 -3.08 -16.92
C ILE A 169 32.40 -3.60 -17.09
N THR A 170 32.57 -4.92 -17.24
CA THR A 170 33.90 -5.53 -17.42
C THR A 170 34.52 -5.06 -18.73
N GLU A 171 33.76 -5.06 -19.83
CA GLU A 171 34.22 -4.55 -21.13
C GLU A 171 34.57 -3.06 -21.08
N ALA A 172 33.74 -2.24 -20.42
CA ALA A 172 34.01 -0.81 -20.26
C ALA A 172 35.30 -0.54 -19.47
N ILE A 173 35.59 -1.34 -18.43
CA ILE A 173 36.84 -1.26 -17.67
C ILE A 173 38.05 -1.62 -18.56
N GLU A 174 37.95 -2.70 -19.34
CA GLU A 174 39.02 -3.13 -20.26
C GLU A 174 39.35 -2.06 -21.30
N ASN A 175 38.32 -1.34 -21.76
CA ASN A 175 38.44 -0.24 -22.72
C ASN A 175 38.78 1.13 -22.07
N ASN A 176 38.85 1.21 -20.74
CA ASN A 176 39.01 2.45 -19.98
C ASN A 176 37.94 3.52 -20.33
N ASP A 177 36.71 3.07 -20.58
CA ASP A 177 35.56 3.92 -20.88
C ASP A 177 34.86 4.35 -19.57
N LEU A 178 35.32 5.47 -19.01
CA LEU A 178 34.80 6.01 -17.76
C LEU A 178 33.39 6.62 -17.90
N ASP A 179 32.99 7.03 -19.11
CA ASP A 179 31.65 7.58 -19.35
C ASP A 179 30.61 6.45 -19.31
N ALA A 180 30.87 5.32 -19.96
CA ALA A 180 30.01 4.13 -19.87
C ALA A 180 29.85 3.64 -18.42
N ILE A 181 30.95 3.57 -17.66
CA ILE A 181 30.90 3.17 -16.24
C ILE A 181 30.01 4.10 -15.41
N ARG A 182 30.02 5.41 -15.69
CA ARG A 182 29.16 6.38 -15.00
C ARG A 182 27.69 6.10 -15.32
N ASP A 183 27.37 5.84 -16.58
CA ASP A 183 26.00 5.60 -17.02
C ASP A 183 25.44 4.31 -16.39
N TYR A 184 26.27 3.28 -16.23
CA TYR A 184 25.90 2.04 -15.52
C TYR A 184 25.58 2.23 -14.03
N LEU A 185 26.03 3.32 -13.38
CA LEU A 185 25.64 3.60 -11.99
C LEU A 185 24.13 3.86 -11.86
N GLU A 186 23.53 4.51 -12.85
CA GLU A 186 22.08 4.73 -12.87
C GLU A 186 21.33 3.41 -13.04
N GLU A 187 21.81 2.55 -13.94
CA GLU A 187 21.23 1.23 -14.17
C GLU A 187 21.33 0.31 -12.94
N ILE A 188 22.48 0.30 -12.25
CA ILE A 188 22.64 -0.43 -10.99
C ILE A 188 21.61 0.04 -9.95
N ASN A 189 21.38 1.35 -9.85
CA ASN A 189 20.40 1.88 -8.90
C ASN A 189 18.97 1.43 -9.24
N THR A 190 18.62 1.42 -10.52
CA THR A 190 17.34 0.88 -11.00
C THR A 190 17.21 -0.61 -10.65
N LEU A 191 18.22 -1.43 -10.99
CA LEU A 191 18.21 -2.86 -10.67
C LEU A 191 18.16 -3.14 -9.17
N ARG A 192 18.79 -2.29 -8.35
CA ARG A 192 18.75 -2.43 -6.89
C ARG A 192 17.32 -2.39 -6.35
N GLU A 193 16.43 -1.59 -6.93
CA GLU A 193 15.03 -1.55 -6.50
C GLU A 193 14.33 -2.90 -6.74
N TRP A 194 14.59 -3.53 -7.89
CA TRP A 194 14.04 -4.84 -8.25
C TRP A 194 14.66 -6.00 -7.46
N LEU A 195 15.96 -5.95 -7.20
CA LEU A 195 16.68 -7.02 -6.48
C LEU A 195 16.43 -7.01 -4.97
N THR A 196 15.84 -5.93 -4.44
CA THR A 196 15.55 -5.78 -3.00
C THR A 196 14.06 -5.86 -2.68
N LEU A 197 13.24 -6.39 -3.60
CA LEU A 197 11.79 -6.46 -3.45
C LEU A 197 11.33 -7.27 -2.23
N ASP A 198 12.11 -8.21 -1.68
CA ASP A 198 11.75 -8.93 -0.45
C ASP A 198 11.89 -8.09 0.84
N ASN A 199 12.56 -6.93 0.77
CA ASN A 199 12.90 -6.11 1.93
C ASN A 199 11.86 -5.01 2.21
N PHE A 200 10.77 -5.35 2.90
CA PHE A 200 9.82 -4.35 3.39
C PHE A 200 10.33 -3.59 4.61
N ASN A 201 10.52 -2.26 4.49
CA ASN A 201 10.92 -1.39 5.59
C ASN A 201 9.73 -0.90 6.43
N ARG A 202 9.25 -1.74 7.35
CA ARG A 202 8.14 -1.41 8.27
C ARG A 202 8.39 -0.16 9.10
N SER A 203 9.63 0.06 9.55
CA SER A 203 9.99 1.21 10.40
C SER A 203 9.87 2.53 9.63
N GLN A 204 10.28 2.55 8.36
CA GLN A 204 10.09 3.70 7.48
C GLN A 204 8.62 3.96 7.20
N ALA A 205 7.83 2.91 6.87
CA ALA A 205 6.39 3.07 6.66
C ALA A 205 5.71 3.70 7.88
N ASN A 206 6.00 3.21 9.09
CA ASN A 206 5.42 3.77 10.32
C ASN A 206 5.89 5.20 10.62
N ARG A 207 7.15 5.55 10.32
CA ARG A 207 7.63 6.93 10.47
C ARG A 207 6.82 7.88 9.60
N ARG A 208 6.52 7.48 8.37
CA ARG A 208 5.76 8.29 7.42
C ARG A 208 4.29 8.37 7.75
N LEU A 209 3.69 7.28 8.24
CA LEU A 209 2.32 7.31 8.78
C LEU A 209 2.22 8.28 9.96
N GLN A 210 3.24 8.36 10.82
CA GLN A 210 3.28 9.36 11.89
C GLN A 210 3.38 10.79 11.36
N GLN A 211 4.22 11.06 10.36
CA GLN A 211 4.31 12.38 9.72
C GLN A 211 2.96 12.83 9.15
N TYR A 212 2.24 11.92 8.47
CA TYR A 212 0.89 12.17 7.98
C TYR A 212 -0.06 12.66 9.09
N THR A 213 -0.12 11.94 10.21
CA THR A 213 -1.02 12.29 11.32
C THR A 213 -0.68 13.61 12.00
N GLN A 214 0.59 14.02 11.95
CA GLN A 214 1.06 15.27 12.54
C GLN A 214 0.80 16.48 11.63
N HIS A 215 0.17 16.28 10.46
CA HIS A 215 -0.01 17.31 9.43
C HIS A 215 1.34 17.95 9.03
N ASP A 216 2.42 17.19 9.13
CA ASP A 216 3.74 17.60 8.67
C ASP A 216 3.76 17.48 7.14
N ASP A 217 3.77 18.60 6.41
CA ASP A 217 3.74 18.63 4.95
C ASP A 217 4.82 17.73 4.29
N ALA A 218 5.87 17.30 5.03
CA ALA A 218 6.82 16.29 4.58
C ALA A 218 6.22 14.90 4.29
N TRP A 219 4.96 14.62 4.67
CA TRP A 219 4.26 13.41 4.23
C TRP A 219 3.83 13.49 2.77
N ARG A 220 3.54 14.70 2.28
CA ARG A 220 3.22 14.93 0.87
C ARG A 220 4.51 14.64 0.12
N TRP A 221 4.41 13.74 -0.83
CA TRP A 221 5.44 13.48 -1.83
C TRP A 221 5.65 14.81 -2.55
N LEU A 222 6.63 15.59 -2.09
CA LEU A 222 6.87 16.95 -2.56
C LEU A 222 7.11 16.90 -4.08
N GLU A 223 6.36 17.74 -4.79
CA GLU A 223 6.60 18.13 -6.19
C GLU A 223 8.07 18.52 -6.43
#